data_AF-A0A7K3HG97-F1
#
_entry.id   AF-A0A7K3HG97-F1
#
_cell.length_a   1.000
_cell.length_b   1.000
_cell.length_c   1.000
_cell.angle_alpha   90.00
_cell.angle_beta   90.00
_cell.angle_gamma   90.00
#
_symmetry.space_group_name_H-M   'P 1'
#
loop_
_entity.id
_entity.type
_entity.pdbx_description
1 polymer ?
#
loop_
_entity_poly.entity_id
_entity_poly.type
_entity_poly.pdbx_seq_one_letter_code
_entity_poly.pdbx_strand_id
1 'polypeptide(L)'
;TRNRSLAPAEVAVLTALAAPSVAGVALVAERAGYELFGFELEILALTVPHFHFAGFAAALVAGLVCRTDGGRAARAAAWSVPVGTLLVLVGYFLGDWAELLGAAVLTAGMWLVGYAVWRGPRAGSADRTTRVLLTVSAAVLVATMALALSWALGEATGLPHLSLTWTAATHGVGNALGFALCSLLAWRRLTGSATGR
;
A
#
# COMPACT_ATOMS: atom_id res chain seq x y z
N THR A 1 0.96 -25.20 -21.35
CA THR A 1 0.28 -24.92 -20.07
C THR A 1 1.27 -24.23 -19.14
N ARG A 2 1.16 -22.90 -18.99
CA ARG A 2 2.19 -22.04 -18.40
C ARG A 2 1.95 -21.94 -16.90
N ASN A 3 2.85 -22.51 -16.09
CA ASN A 3 2.83 -22.44 -14.63
C ASN A 3 3.07 -20.98 -14.18
N ARG A 4 2.00 -20.16 -14.16
CA ARG A 4 2.03 -18.85 -13.49
C ARG A 4 1.97 -19.16 -12.00
N SER A 5 3.08 -18.99 -11.27
CA SER A 5 3.08 -19.17 -9.81
C SER A 5 2.04 -18.20 -9.21
N LEU A 6 0.88 -18.72 -8.82
CA LEU A 6 -0.21 -17.92 -8.24
C LEU A 6 0.14 -17.42 -6.83
N ALA A 7 1.10 -18.07 -6.17
CA ALA A 7 1.48 -17.81 -4.79
C ALA A 7 1.69 -16.33 -4.43
N PRO A 8 2.45 -15.49 -5.19
CA PRO A 8 2.64 -14.09 -4.81
C PRO A 8 1.35 -13.27 -4.85
N ALA A 9 0.53 -13.48 -5.88
CA ALA A 9 -0.74 -12.77 -6.04
C ALA A 9 -1.76 -13.23 -4.99
N GLU A 10 -1.80 -14.53 -4.69
CA GLU A 10 -2.66 -15.10 -3.66
C GLU A 10 -2.30 -14.56 -2.27
N VAL A 11 -1.01 -14.52 -1.91
CA VAL A 11 -0.56 -13.96 -0.63
C VAL A 11 -0.94 -12.48 -0.52
N ALA A 12 -0.76 -11.69 -1.58
CA ALA A 12 -1.17 -10.29 -1.59
C ALA A 12 -2.69 -10.13 -1.42
N VAL A 13 -3.50 -10.96 -2.07
CA VAL A 13 -4.97 -10.93 -1.93
C VAL A 13 -5.40 -11.40 -0.53
N LEU A 14 -4.79 -12.44 0.03
CA LEU A 14 -5.08 -12.90 1.39
C LEU A 14 -4.73 -11.83 2.42
N THR A 15 -3.59 -11.15 2.24
CA THR A 15 -3.22 -9.98 3.05
C THR A 15 -4.29 -8.90 2.96
N ALA A 16 -4.76 -8.62 1.74
CA ALA A 16 -5.80 -7.63 1.54
C ALA A 16 -7.09 -8.00 2.29
N LEU A 17 -7.51 -9.26 2.23
CA LEU A 17 -8.74 -9.72 2.90
C LEU A 17 -8.62 -9.74 4.43
N ALA A 18 -7.44 -10.01 4.97
CA ALA A 18 -7.20 -10.07 6.41
C ALA A 18 -7.05 -8.66 7.02
N ALA A 19 -6.46 -7.72 6.31
CA ALA A 19 -6.07 -6.42 6.85
C ALA A 19 -7.23 -5.59 7.46
N PRO A 20 -8.44 -5.52 6.88
CA PRO A 20 -9.56 -4.82 7.50
C PRO A 20 -9.96 -5.38 8.87
N SER A 21 -9.76 -6.68 9.10
CA SER A 21 -10.04 -7.29 10.41
C SER A 21 -9.04 -6.80 11.46
N VAL A 22 -7.76 -6.73 11.10
CA VAL A 22 -6.72 -6.16 11.98
C VAL A 22 -7.02 -4.70 12.29
N ALA A 23 -7.38 -3.92 11.26
CA ALA A 23 -7.74 -2.53 11.43
C ALA A 23 -8.99 -2.34 12.31
N GLY A 24 -10.00 -3.20 12.15
CA GLY A 24 -11.22 -3.18 12.96
C GLY A 24 -10.96 -3.51 14.42
N VAL A 25 -10.15 -4.53 14.70
CA VAL A 25 -9.74 -4.90 16.06
C VAL A 25 -8.94 -3.77 16.71
N ALA A 26 -7.97 -3.19 15.99
CA ALA A 26 -7.19 -2.06 16.48
C ALA A 26 -8.07 -0.83 16.78
N LEU A 27 -9.05 -0.54 15.91
CA LEU A 27 -9.99 0.57 16.11
C LEU A 27 -10.85 0.37 17.36
N VAL A 28 -11.39 -0.84 17.56
CA VAL A 28 -12.21 -1.14 18.75
C VAL A 28 -11.37 -1.02 20.02
N ALA A 29 -10.14 -1.54 20.02
CA ALA A 29 -9.22 -1.43 21.15
C ALA A 29 -8.87 0.03 21.46
N GLU A 30 -8.51 0.82 20.45
CA GLU A 30 -8.20 2.24 20.57
C GLU A 30 -9.39 3.03 21.14
N ARG A 31 -10.61 2.82 20.62
CA ARG A 31 -11.82 3.50 21.10
C ARG A 31 -12.26 3.05 22.49
N ALA A 32 -11.87 1.85 22.92
CA ALA A 32 -12.09 1.35 24.27
C ALA A 32 -11.01 1.80 25.26
N GLY A 33 -9.95 2.50 24.81
CA GLY A 33 -8.80 2.85 25.66
C GLY A 33 -7.99 1.63 26.09
N TYR A 34 -8.00 0.54 25.31
CA TYR A 34 -7.33 -0.72 25.61
C TYR A 34 -6.04 -0.86 24.80
N GLU A 35 -4.90 -0.98 25.50
CA GLU A 35 -3.58 -1.23 24.90
C GLU A 35 -3.46 -2.69 24.45
N LEU A 36 -3.87 -2.93 23.21
CA LEU A 36 -3.85 -4.24 22.59
C LEU A 36 -2.40 -4.70 22.32
N PHE A 37 -2.02 -5.88 22.82
CA PHE A 37 -0.68 -6.46 22.66
C PHE A 37 0.48 -5.55 23.16
N GLY A 38 0.19 -4.63 24.07
CA GLY A 38 1.19 -3.68 24.58
C GLY A 38 1.48 -2.50 23.64
N PHE A 39 0.68 -2.32 22.59
CA PHE A 39 0.73 -1.09 21.78
C PHE A 39 -0.04 0.04 22.48
N GLU A 40 0.62 1.19 22.60
CA GLU A 40 -0.02 2.44 23.01
C GLU A 40 -1.16 2.83 22.04
N LEU A 41 -2.12 3.60 22.57
CA LEU A 41 -3.32 4.00 21.82
C LEU A 41 -3.00 4.79 20.54
N GLU A 42 -1.92 5.59 20.55
CA GLU A 42 -1.48 6.33 19.36
C GLU A 42 -1.06 5.40 18.21
N ILE A 43 -0.37 4.30 18.51
CA ILE A 43 0.06 3.32 17.50
C ILE A 43 -1.14 2.54 17.00
N LEU A 44 -2.09 2.21 17.88
CA LEU A 44 -3.35 1.58 17.46
C LEU A 44 -4.14 2.52 16.54
N ALA A 45 -4.20 3.81 16.84
CA ALA A 45 -4.81 4.83 15.98
C ALA A 45 -4.13 4.91 14.61
N LEU A 46 -2.81 4.81 14.54
CA LEU A 46 -2.04 4.75 13.29
C LEU A 46 -2.24 3.42 12.56
N THR A 47 -2.42 2.32 13.27
CA THR A 47 -2.63 0.97 12.69
C THR A 47 -3.89 0.93 11.83
N VAL A 48 -4.96 1.61 12.26
CA VAL A 48 -6.25 1.62 11.53
C VAL A 48 -6.10 2.08 10.07
N PRO A 49 -5.61 3.29 9.76
CA PRO A 49 -5.43 3.72 8.37
C PRO A 49 -4.37 2.89 7.63
N HIS A 50 -3.29 2.44 8.29
CA HIS A 50 -2.27 1.62 7.64
C HIS A 50 -2.82 0.29 7.14
N PHE A 51 -3.60 -0.42 7.95
CA PHE A 51 -4.19 -1.69 7.53
C PHE A 51 -5.36 -1.52 6.55
N HIS A 52 -6.12 -0.41 6.57
CA HIS A 52 -7.13 -0.13 5.53
C HIS A 52 -6.52 0.23 4.17
N PHE A 53 -5.46 1.04 4.14
CA PHE A 53 -4.93 1.54 2.87
C PHE A 53 -3.71 0.75 2.40
N ALA A 54 -2.67 0.59 3.22
CA ALA A 54 -1.50 -0.20 2.87
C ALA A 54 -1.80 -1.71 2.95
N GLY A 55 -2.42 -2.17 4.03
CA GLY A 55 -2.76 -3.58 4.22
C GLY A 55 -3.80 -4.10 3.23
N PHE A 56 -4.91 -3.38 3.05
CA PHE A 56 -5.98 -3.77 2.13
C PHE A 56 -5.76 -3.26 0.71
N ALA A 57 -5.82 -1.95 0.48
CA ALA A 57 -5.88 -1.43 -0.89
C ALA A 57 -4.59 -1.70 -1.67
N ALA A 58 -3.42 -1.49 -1.06
CA ALA A 58 -2.16 -1.73 -1.75
C ALA A 58 -1.92 -3.21 -2.05
N ALA A 59 -2.21 -4.10 -1.10
CA ALA A 59 -2.05 -5.54 -1.31
C ALA A 59 -3.04 -6.06 -2.37
N LEU A 60 -4.27 -5.55 -2.38
CA LEU A 60 -5.25 -5.87 -3.42
C LEU A 60 -4.76 -5.42 -4.80
N VAL A 61 -4.31 -4.18 -4.94
CA VAL A 61 -3.80 -3.64 -6.22
C VAL A 61 -2.56 -4.40 -6.67
N ALA A 62 -1.62 -4.71 -5.77
CA ALA A 62 -0.44 -5.50 -6.07
C ALA A 62 -0.80 -6.92 -6.55
N GLY A 63 -1.78 -7.57 -5.90
CA GLY A 63 -2.32 -8.85 -6.32
C GLY A 63 -2.97 -8.81 -7.70
N LEU A 64 -3.82 -7.81 -7.97
CA LEU A 64 -4.46 -7.61 -9.28
C LEU A 64 -3.42 -7.42 -10.39
N VAL A 65 -2.44 -6.55 -10.17
CA VAL A 65 -1.34 -6.30 -11.09
C VAL A 65 -0.56 -7.58 -11.37
N CYS A 66 -0.17 -8.33 -10.33
CA CYS A 66 0.56 -9.60 -10.48
C CYS A 66 -0.24 -10.69 -11.20
N ARG A 67 -1.57 -10.67 -11.13
CA ARG A 67 -2.41 -11.58 -11.93
C ARG A 67 -2.43 -11.22 -13.41
N THR A 68 -2.38 -9.92 -13.71
CA THR A 68 -2.40 -9.42 -15.10
C THR A 68 -1.03 -9.45 -15.77
N ASP A 69 0.04 -9.20 -15.01
CA ASP A 69 1.43 -9.22 -15.46
C ASP A 69 2.21 -10.28 -14.67
N GLY A 70 2.65 -11.34 -15.35
CA GLY A 70 3.43 -12.42 -14.76
C GLY A 70 4.92 -12.10 -14.58
N GLY A 71 5.36 -10.87 -14.90
CA GLY A 71 6.75 -10.43 -14.84
C GLY A 71 7.33 -10.41 -13.42
N ARG A 72 8.67 -10.42 -13.35
CA ARG A 72 9.42 -10.41 -12.07
C ARG A 72 9.08 -9.19 -11.20
N ALA A 73 8.91 -8.03 -11.81
CA ALA A 73 8.56 -6.79 -11.12
C ALA A 73 7.19 -6.86 -10.44
N ALA A 74 6.18 -7.43 -11.12
CA ALA A 74 4.84 -7.58 -10.57
C ALA A 74 4.79 -8.59 -9.43
N ARG A 75 5.57 -9.68 -9.51
CA ARG A 75 5.72 -10.63 -8.40
C ARG A 75 6.44 -10.03 -7.20
N ALA A 76 7.49 -9.23 -7.44
CA ALA A 76 8.20 -8.52 -6.39
C ALA A 76 7.27 -7.51 -5.69
N ALA A 77 6.47 -6.77 -6.46
CA ALA A 77 5.46 -5.86 -5.94
C ALA A 77 4.40 -6.56 -5.08
N ALA A 78 3.97 -7.77 -5.46
CA ALA A 78 3.01 -8.55 -4.69
C ALA A 78 3.57 -9.04 -3.34
N TRP A 79 4.86 -9.36 -3.28
CA TRP A 79 5.53 -9.72 -2.02
C TRP A 79 5.87 -8.52 -1.15
N SER A 80 6.20 -7.40 -1.77
CA SER A 80 6.73 -6.25 -1.04
C SER A 80 5.72 -5.61 -0.10
N VAL A 81 4.42 -5.68 -0.41
CA VAL A 81 3.38 -5.14 0.47
C VAL A 81 3.27 -5.94 1.78
N PRO A 82 2.98 -7.25 1.79
CA PRO A 82 2.90 -8.02 3.03
C PRO A 82 4.22 -8.02 3.80
N VAL A 83 5.35 -8.18 3.10
CA VAL A 83 6.68 -8.17 3.75
C VAL A 83 6.98 -6.79 4.33
N GLY A 84 6.73 -5.72 3.56
CA GLY A 84 6.97 -4.35 4.02
C GLY A 84 6.09 -3.97 5.21
N THR A 85 4.80 -4.34 5.20
CA THR A 85 3.90 -4.12 6.34
C THR A 85 4.40 -4.84 7.60
N LEU A 86 4.86 -6.09 7.48
CA LEU A 86 5.43 -6.82 8.61
C LEU A 86 6.75 -6.20 9.09
N LEU A 87 7.62 -5.78 8.17
CA LEU A 87 8.89 -5.14 8.54
C LEU A 87 8.69 -3.80 9.26
N VAL A 88 7.73 -2.98 8.82
CA VAL A 88 7.38 -1.73 9.52
C VAL A 88 6.84 -2.03 10.92
N LEU A 89 5.94 -3.03 11.05
CA LEU A 89 5.41 -3.44 12.35
C LEU A 89 6.51 -3.97 13.29
N VAL A 90 7.46 -4.74 12.78
CA VAL A 90 8.60 -5.23 13.56
C VAL A 90 9.57 -4.09 13.89
N GLY A 91 9.79 -3.17 12.94
CA GLY A 91 10.66 -2.00 13.10
C GLY A 91 10.25 -1.13 14.27
N TYR A 92 8.95 -0.96 14.50
CA TYR A 92 8.40 -0.28 15.66
C TYR A 92 8.97 -0.80 17.00
N PHE A 93 9.18 -2.11 17.13
CA PHE A 93 9.75 -2.70 18.35
C PHE A 93 11.28 -2.65 18.43
N LEU A 94 11.96 -2.41 17.31
CA LEU A 94 13.41 -2.49 17.19
C LEU A 94 14.09 -1.09 17.15
N GLY A 95 13.31 -0.02 16.95
CA GLY A 95 13.75 1.36 16.95
C GLY A 95 13.86 2.01 15.56
N ASP A 96 14.16 3.30 15.54
CA ASP A 96 13.99 4.20 14.38
C ASP A 96 14.75 3.75 13.12
N TRP A 97 15.94 3.17 13.28
CA TRP A 97 16.72 2.66 12.14
C TRP A 97 16.07 1.42 11.49
N ALA A 98 15.45 0.56 12.29
CA ALA A 98 14.73 -0.59 11.78
C ALA A 98 13.42 -0.15 11.11
N GLU A 99 12.75 0.87 11.65
CA GLU A 99 11.60 1.51 11.02
C GLU A 99 11.97 2.13 9.67
N LEU A 100 13.08 2.87 9.58
CA LEU A 100 13.59 3.43 8.33
C LEU A 100 13.86 2.35 7.29
N LEU A 101 14.49 1.24 7.68
CA LEU A 101 14.73 0.11 6.77
C LEU A 101 13.40 -0.49 6.28
N GLY A 102 12.44 -0.70 7.17
CA GLY A 102 11.09 -1.17 6.82
C GLY A 102 10.38 -0.23 5.85
N ALA A 103 10.41 1.07 6.14
CA ALA A 103 9.84 2.13 5.30
C ALA A 103 10.50 2.19 3.91
N ALA A 104 11.82 2.01 3.83
CA ALA A 104 12.56 1.97 2.56
C ALA A 104 12.18 0.75 1.71
N VAL A 105 12.09 -0.44 2.32
CA VAL A 105 11.67 -1.67 1.64
C VAL A 105 10.23 -1.56 1.13
N LEU A 106 9.32 -1.08 1.99
CA LEU A 106 7.92 -0.87 1.60
C LEU A 106 7.82 0.17 0.48
N THR A 107 8.55 1.28 0.57
CA THR A 107 8.58 2.33 -0.46
C THR A 107 9.02 1.79 -1.81
N ALA A 108 10.12 1.04 -1.86
CA ALA A 108 10.59 0.42 -3.10
C ALA A 108 9.54 -0.53 -3.68
N GLY A 109 8.88 -1.32 -2.82
CA GLY A 109 7.76 -2.17 -3.19
C GLY A 109 6.58 -1.44 -3.80
N MET A 110 6.17 -0.36 -3.14
CA MET A 110 5.05 0.47 -3.59
C MET A 110 5.37 1.22 -4.88
N TRP A 111 6.62 1.65 -5.09
CA TRP A 111 7.03 2.18 -6.40
C TRP A 111 6.97 1.13 -7.51
N LEU A 112 7.30 -0.14 -7.22
CA LEU A 112 7.10 -1.23 -8.17
C LEU A 112 5.60 -1.44 -8.48
N VAL A 113 4.73 -1.37 -7.46
CA VAL A 113 3.26 -1.38 -7.66
C VAL A 113 2.85 -0.23 -8.57
N GLY A 114 3.26 1.00 -8.28
CA GLY A 114 2.92 2.19 -9.07
C GLY A 114 3.42 2.09 -10.52
N TYR A 115 4.64 1.61 -10.72
CA TYR A 115 5.18 1.36 -12.05
C TYR A 115 4.34 0.35 -12.83
N ALA A 116 3.93 -0.74 -12.18
CA ALA A 116 3.16 -1.79 -12.82
C ALA A 116 1.69 -1.38 -13.07
N VAL A 117 1.06 -0.62 -12.17
CA VAL A 117 -0.24 0.05 -12.37
C VAL A 117 -0.18 0.98 -13.59
N TRP A 118 0.88 1.78 -13.70
CA TRP A 118 1.08 2.67 -14.83
C TRP A 118 1.25 1.89 -16.14
N ARG A 119 2.02 0.78 -16.13
CA ARG A 119 2.33 -0.01 -17.34
C ARG A 119 1.16 -0.88 -17.83
N GLY A 120 0.43 -1.53 -16.94
CA GLY A 120 -0.51 -2.61 -17.28
C GLY A 120 -1.56 -2.25 -18.35
N PRO A 121 -2.32 -1.14 -18.19
CA PRO A 121 -3.45 -0.84 -19.08
C PRO A 121 -3.08 -0.26 -20.45
N ARG A 122 -1.78 -0.11 -20.76
CA ARG A 122 -1.29 0.28 -22.09
C ARG A 122 -1.43 -0.83 -23.14
N ALA A 123 -1.82 -2.04 -22.75
CA ALA A 123 -1.93 -3.21 -23.63
C ALA A 123 -3.17 -3.24 -24.56
N GLY A 124 -4.00 -2.18 -24.62
CA GLY A 124 -4.84 -1.93 -25.82
C GLY A 124 -6.33 -1.58 -25.65
N SER A 125 -6.87 -1.40 -24.44
CA SER A 125 -8.34 -1.20 -24.28
C SER A 125 -8.79 -0.11 -23.31
N ALA A 126 -7.87 0.60 -22.63
CA ALA A 126 -8.25 1.59 -21.63
C ALA A 126 -8.64 2.95 -22.24
N ASP A 127 -9.84 3.44 -21.90
CA ASP A 127 -10.33 4.78 -22.23
C ASP A 127 -9.51 5.89 -21.54
N ARG A 128 -9.75 7.15 -21.94
CA ARG A 128 -9.02 8.32 -21.39
C ARG A 128 -9.18 8.42 -19.87
N THR A 129 -10.39 8.23 -19.34
CA THR A 129 -10.66 8.32 -17.90
C THR A 129 -9.86 7.31 -17.10
N THR A 130 -9.83 6.05 -17.56
CA THR A 130 -9.08 4.96 -16.93
C THR A 130 -7.58 5.28 -16.93
N ARG A 131 -7.04 5.79 -18.04
CA ARG A 131 -5.63 6.20 -18.12
C ARG A 131 -5.29 7.33 -17.14
N VAL A 132 -6.17 8.32 -16.99
CA VAL A 132 -6.00 9.40 -16.01
C VAL A 132 -5.99 8.83 -14.60
N LEU A 133 -6.96 7.98 -14.24
CA LEU A 133 -7.04 7.37 -12.91
C LEU A 133 -5.76 6.59 -12.55
N LEU A 134 -5.25 5.78 -13.48
CA LEU A 134 -4.01 5.01 -13.26
C LEU A 134 -2.79 5.90 -13.14
N THR A 135 -2.72 6.97 -13.93
CA THR A 135 -1.60 7.93 -13.91
C THR A 135 -1.60 8.72 -12.61
N VAL A 136 -2.76 9.21 -12.18
CA VAL A 136 -2.93 9.88 -10.89
C VAL A 136 -2.55 8.94 -9.76
N SER A 137 -3.05 7.70 -9.79
CA SER A 137 -2.73 6.69 -8.77
C SER A 137 -1.23 6.42 -8.66
N ALA A 138 -0.56 6.19 -9.78
CA ALA A 138 0.90 5.96 -9.79
C ALA A 138 1.69 7.19 -9.33
N ALA A 139 1.32 8.40 -9.78
CA ALA A 139 2.02 9.63 -9.43
C ALA A 139 1.88 9.97 -7.94
N VAL A 140 0.66 9.88 -7.40
CA VAL A 140 0.40 10.12 -5.98
C VAL A 140 1.10 9.07 -5.12
N LEU A 141 1.13 7.82 -5.56
CA LEU A 141 1.84 6.77 -4.82
C LEU A 141 3.34 7.09 -4.73
N VAL A 142 3.98 7.52 -5.83
CA VAL A 142 5.40 7.91 -5.79
C VAL A 142 5.62 9.06 -4.81
N ALA A 143 4.82 10.12 -4.89
CA ALA A 143 4.96 11.30 -4.03
C ALA A 143 4.74 10.98 -2.54
N THR A 144 3.71 10.20 -2.22
CA THR A 144 3.36 9.88 -0.83
C THR A 144 4.35 8.90 -0.18
N MET A 145 4.93 7.98 -0.95
CA MET A 145 5.99 7.11 -0.43
C MET A 145 7.30 7.88 -0.24
N ALA A 146 7.63 8.82 -1.13
CA ALA A 146 8.78 9.71 -0.93
C ALA A 146 8.61 10.55 0.34
N LEU A 147 7.38 11.02 0.61
CA LEU A 147 7.07 11.73 1.85
C LEU A 147 7.28 10.87 3.09
N ALA A 148 6.77 9.63 3.10
CA ALA A 148 6.97 8.70 4.21
C ALA A 148 8.45 8.39 4.45
N LEU A 149 9.22 8.19 3.37
CA LEU A 149 10.65 7.93 3.48
C LEU A 149 11.40 9.16 4.02
N SER A 150 11.02 10.37 3.61
CA SER A 150 11.60 11.60 4.14
C SER A 150 11.33 11.78 5.64
N TRP A 151 10.13 11.40 6.09
CA TRP A 151 9.77 11.42 7.51
C TRP A 151 10.60 10.40 8.30
N ALA A 152 10.63 9.14 7.88
CA ALA A 152 11.39 8.09 8.57
C ALA A 152 12.90 8.39 8.60
N LEU A 153 13.43 9.01 7.54
CA LEU A 153 14.82 9.47 7.52
C LEU A 153 15.05 10.58 8.54
N GLY A 154 14.11 11.54 8.61
CA GLY A 154 14.13 12.62 9.59
C GLY A 154 14.13 12.10 11.03
N GLU A 155 13.27 11.14 11.34
CA GLU A 155 13.21 10.51 12.65
C GLU A 155 14.54 9.82 13.02
N ALA A 156 15.08 8.99 12.13
CA ALA A 156 16.31 8.24 12.39
C ALA A 156 17.59 9.11 12.45
N THR A 157 17.59 10.31 11.87
CA THR A 157 18.80 11.15 11.74
C THR A 157 18.72 12.50 12.43
N GLY A 158 17.55 12.91 12.92
CA GLY A 158 17.28 14.25 13.45
C GLY A 158 17.22 15.35 12.37
N LEU A 159 17.19 14.99 11.08
CA LEU A 159 17.02 15.97 10.00
C LEU A 159 15.63 16.60 10.04
N PRO A 160 15.46 17.87 9.63
CA PRO A 160 14.14 18.51 9.56
C PRO A 160 13.15 17.72 8.69
N HIS A 161 11.99 17.44 9.24
CA HIS A 161 10.91 16.69 8.60
C HIS A 161 9.54 17.24 9.02
N LEU A 162 8.47 16.85 8.32
CA LEU A 162 7.11 17.23 8.72
C LEU A 162 6.75 16.59 10.06
N SER A 163 5.89 17.25 10.85
CA SER A 163 5.37 16.62 12.06
C SER A 163 4.58 15.36 11.72
N LEU A 164 4.52 14.41 12.65
CA LEU A 164 3.78 13.15 12.49
C LEU A 164 2.34 13.39 12.02
N THR A 165 1.64 14.37 12.59
CA THR A 165 0.27 14.75 12.19
C THR A 165 0.18 15.16 10.72
N TRP A 166 1.12 16.00 10.25
CA TRP A 166 1.11 16.48 8.86
C TRP A 166 1.51 15.38 7.89
N THR A 167 2.52 14.57 8.23
CA THR A 167 2.89 13.38 7.46
C THR A 167 1.69 12.45 7.35
N ALA A 168 1.10 12.03 8.47
CA ALA A 168 -0.05 11.14 8.51
C ALA A 168 -1.23 11.67 7.68
N ALA A 169 -1.54 12.97 7.76
CA ALA A 169 -2.61 13.58 6.99
C ALA A 169 -2.32 13.57 5.48
N THR A 170 -1.16 14.09 5.06
CA THR A 170 -0.84 14.25 3.63
C THR A 170 -0.52 12.92 2.95
N HIS A 171 0.29 12.07 3.60
CA HIS A 171 0.56 10.70 3.17
C HIS A 171 -0.71 9.86 3.17
N GLY A 172 -1.49 9.87 4.27
CA GLY A 172 -2.68 9.04 4.43
C GLY A 172 -3.78 9.41 3.44
N VAL A 173 -4.15 10.70 3.36
CA VAL A 173 -5.17 11.18 2.42
C VAL A 173 -4.73 10.98 0.97
N GLY A 174 -3.46 11.23 0.66
CA GLY A 174 -2.90 10.98 -0.67
C GLY A 174 -3.01 9.50 -1.06
N ASN A 175 -2.65 8.59 -0.15
CA ASN A 175 -2.77 7.16 -0.41
C ASN A 175 -4.22 6.70 -0.52
N ALA A 176 -5.13 7.23 0.30
CA ALA A 176 -6.54 6.88 0.27
C ALA A 176 -7.25 7.33 -1.02
N LEU A 177 -7.15 8.62 -1.34
CA LEU A 177 -7.92 9.23 -2.43
C LEU A 177 -7.18 9.16 -3.77
N GLY A 178 -5.88 9.44 -3.76
CA GLY A 178 -5.08 9.48 -4.98
C GLY A 178 -4.64 8.09 -5.43
N PHE A 179 -4.02 7.31 -4.55
CA PHE A 179 -3.57 5.97 -4.91
C PHE A 179 -4.73 4.95 -4.95
N ALA A 180 -5.34 4.65 -3.79
CA ALA A 180 -6.25 3.53 -3.62
C ALA A 180 -7.55 3.71 -4.41
N LEU A 181 -8.27 4.81 -4.17
CA LEU A 181 -9.54 5.07 -4.85
C LEU A 181 -9.38 5.13 -6.37
N CYS A 182 -8.39 5.87 -6.90
CA CYS A 182 -8.18 5.93 -8.34
C CYS A 182 -7.79 4.58 -8.95
N SER A 183 -6.94 3.79 -8.28
CA SER A 183 -6.59 2.43 -8.75
C SER A 183 -7.82 1.52 -8.79
N LEU A 184 -8.63 1.50 -7.74
CA LEU A 184 -9.83 0.65 -7.66
C LEU A 184 -10.89 1.06 -8.68
N LEU A 185 -11.12 2.37 -8.87
CA LEU A 185 -12.02 2.87 -9.91
C LEU A 185 -11.54 2.51 -11.31
N ALA A 186 -10.22 2.63 -11.58
CA ALA A 186 -9.65 2.21 -12.86
C ALA A 186 -9.86 0.72 -13.11
N TRP A 187 -9.55 -0.14 -12.12
CA TRP A 187 -9.74 -1.58 -12.24
C TRP A 187 -11.22 -1.97 -12.43
N ARG A 188 -12.15 -1.34 -11.69
CA ARG A 188 -13.58 -1.54 -11.88
C ARG A 188 -14.03 -1.24 -13.32
N ARG A 189 -13.53 -0.16 -13.91
CA ARG A 189 -13.82 0.20 -15.31
C ARG A 189 -13.26 -0.83 -16.29
N LEU A 190 -12.02 -1.27 -16.07
CA LEU A 190 -11.38 -2.30 -16.90
C LEU A 190 -12.16 -3.62 -16.87
N THR A 191 -12.66 -4.05 -15.71
CA THR A 191 -13.48 -5.26 -15.59
C THR A 191 -14.86 -5.07 -16.22
N GLY A 192 -15.53 -3.93 -15.98
CA GLY A 192 -16.85 -3.64 -16.55
C GLY A 192 -16.86 -3.59 -18.08
N SER A 193 -15.81 -3.05 -18.69
CA SER A 193 -15.63 -3.06 -20.16
C SER A 193 -15.35 -4.44 -20.75
N ALA A 194 -14.93 -5.42 -19.95
CA ALA A 194 -14.70 -6.79 -20.38
C ALA A 194 -15.97 -7.65 -20.33
N THR A 195 -16.90 -7.37 -19.41
CA THR A 195 -18.20 -8.06 -19.28
C THR A 195 -19.29 -7.50 -20.21
N GLY A 196 -19.09 -6.32 -20.80
CA GLY A 196 -20.03 -5.70 -21.74
C GLY A 196 -19.72 -5.97 -23.22
N ARG A 197 -18.76 -6.85 -23.52
CA ARG A 197 -18.48 -7.41 -24.86
C ARG A 197 -18.84 -8.88 -24.86
#